data_AF-A0A7T0G344-F1
#
_entry.id   AF-A0A7T0G344-F1
#
_cell.length_a   1.000
_cell.length_b   1.000
_cell.length_c   1.000
_cell.angle_alpha   90.00
_cell.angle_beta   90.00
_cell.angle_gamma   90.00
#
_symmetry.space_group_name_H-M   'P 1'
#
loop_
_entity.id
_entity.type
_entity.pdbx_description
1 polymer ?
#
loop_
_entity_poly.entity_id
_entity_poly.type
_entity_poly.pdbx_seq_one_letter_code
_entity_poly.pdbx_strand_id
1 'polypeptide(L)'
;MPIEPGTEEERLTLGRWIKAGQSLIVGGSALGDSYLDPNVVRPPDIAQRSEDYVKLDHEIAEQLPHLKGRFRWDLEKYFRDRYGPYLPRD
;
A
#
# COMPACT_ATOMS: atom_id res chain seq x y z
N MET A 1 -11.35 8.06 9.44
CA MET A 1 -10.60 8.75 10.52
C MET A 1 -9.14 8.40 10.34
N PRO A 2 -8.21 9.31 10.64
CA PRO A 2 -6.79 8.99 10.70
C PRO A 2 -6.54 7.92 11.78
N ILE A 3 -5.79 6.88 11.42
CA ILE A 3 -5.35 5.82 12.33
C ILE A 3 -4.13 6.31 13.10
N GLU A 4 -4.11 6.07 14.41
CA GLU A 4 -3.00 6.48 15.26
C GLU A 4 -1.73 5.64 15.01
N PRO A 5 -0.53 6.25 14.98
CA PRO A 5 0.72 5.52 14.83
C PRO A 5 1.01 4.57 16.01
N GLY A 6 1.52 3.39 15.71
CA GLY A 6 1.89 2.35 16.67
C GLY A 6 0.74 1.44 17.07
N THR A 7 -0.45 1.62 16.50
CA THR A 7 -1.61 0.78 16.80
C THR A 7 -1.60 -0.52 16.00
N GLU A 8 -2.38 -1.50 16.47
CA GLU A 8 -2.66 -2.73 15.74
C GLU A 8 -3.42 -2.43 14.44
N GLU A 9 -4.27 -1.39 14.43
CA GLU A 9 -4.98 -0.94 13.24
C GLU A 9 -4.00 -0.43 12.16
N GLU A 10 -2.98 0.35 12.55
CA GLU A 10 -1.92 0.74 11.61
C GLU A 10 -1.21 -0.49 11.04
N ARG A 11 -0.87 -1.47 11.89
CA ARG A 11 -0.21 -2.71 11.46
C ARG A 11 -1.06 -3.44 10.42
N LEU A 12 -2.36 -3.63 10.67
CA LEU A 12 -3.25 -4.35 9.76
C LEU A 12 -3.43 -3.58 8.45
N THR A 13 -3.70 -2.27 8.52
CA THR A 13 -3.92 -1.41 7.35
C THR A 13 -2.67 -1.31 6.48
N LEU A 14 -1.52 -0.99 7.07
CA LEU A 14 -0.25 -0.91 6.32
C LEU A 14 0.15 -2.29 5.77
N GLY A 15 -0.05 -3.36 6.54
CA GLY A 15 0.25 -4.72 6.09
C GLY A 15 -0.58 -5.13 4.87
N ARG A 16 -1.88 -4.79 4.85
CA ARG A 16 -2.76 -5.00 3.70
C ARG A 16 -2.30 -4.23 2.47
N TRP A 17 -1.89 -2.97 2.64
CA TRP A 17 -1.33 -2.15 1.57
C TRP A 17 -0.08 -2.78 0.94
N ILE A 18 0.88 -3.19 1.79
CA ILE A 18 2.12 -3.83 1.33
C ILE A 18 1.78 -5.11 0.56
N LYS A 19 0.92 -5.98 1.11
CA LYS A 19 0.54 -7.25 0.48
C LYS A 19 -0.16 -7.04 -0.87
N ALA A 20 -1.12 -6.12 -0.95
CA ALA A 20 -1.90 -5.88 -2.16
C ALA A 20 -1.04 -5.41 -3.33
N GLY A 21 -0.02 -4.59 -3.07
CA GLY A 21 0.88 -4.08 -4.12
C GLY A 21 1.95 -5.07 -4.59
N GLN A 22 2.05 -6.26 -3.99
CA GLN A 22 3.08 -7.23 -4.37
C GLN A 22 2.90 -7.66 -5.83
N SER A 23 4.02 -7.62 -6.58
CA SER A 23 4.08 -7.95 -8.00
C SER A 23 3.25 -7.02 -8.91
N LEU A 24 2.86 -5.83 -8.43
CA LEU A 24 2.21 -4.80 -9.23
C LEU A 24 3.18 -3.63 -9.45
N ILE A 25 3.33 -3.18 -10.71
CA ILE A 25 4.18 -2.02 -11.05
C ILE A 25 3.72 -0.76 -10.30
N VAL A 26 2.40 -0.56 -10.21
CA VAL A 26 1.81 0.57 -9.49
C VAL A 26 2.18 0.59 -8.00
N GLY A 27 2.48 -0.58 -7.42
CA GLY A 27 2.94 -0.71 -6.04
C GLY A 27 4.34 -0.20 -5.78
N GLY A 28 5.09 0.23 -6.79
CA GLY A 28 6.37 0.91 -6.63
C GLY A 28 6.25 2.40 -6.27
N SER A 29 5.05 2.97 -6.37
CA SER A 29 4.79 4.39 -6.10
C SER A 29 4.89 4.69 -4.60
N ALA A 30 4.99 5.99 -4.27
CA ALA A 30 4.83 6.43 -2.90
C ALA A 30 3.36 6.27 -2.45
N LEU A 31 3.15 6.06 -1.14
CA LEU A 31 1.81 5.89 -0.58
C LEU A 31 0.93 7.11 -0.90
N GLY A 32 -0.18 6.85 -1.60
CA GLY A 32 -1.16 7.85 -2.03
C GLY A 32 -0.87 8.50 -3.39
N ASP A 33 0.21 8.10 -4.06
CA ASP A 33 0.62 8.63 -5.36
C ASP A 33 0.52 7.58 -6.48
N SER A 34 -0.03 6.39 -6.20
CA SER A 34 -0.22 5.36 -7.23
C SER A 34 -1.23 5.83 -8.28
N TYR A 35 -0.93 5.55 -9.55
CA TYR A 35 -1.81 5.88 -10.67
C TYR A 35 -1.72 4.83 -11.79
N LEU A 36 -2.75 4.81 -12.64
CA LEU A 36 -2.75 4.00 -13.86
C LEU A 36 -2.39 4.86 -15.05
N ASP A 37 -1.23 4.59 -15.66
CA ASP A 37 -0.92 5.13 -16.97
C ASP A 37 -1.88 4.52 -18.01
N PRO A 38 -2.69 5.35 -18.73
CA PRO A 38 -3.64 4.89 -19.73
C PRO A 38 -2.97 4.31 -20.98
N ASN A 39 -1.68 4.56 -21.20
CA ASN A 39 -0.93 4.04 -22.34
C ASN A 39 -0.36 2.65 -22.10
N VAL A 40 -0.37 2.17 -20.85
CA VAL A 40 0.18 0.86 -20.49
C VAL A 40 -0.92 -0.20 -20.61
N VAL A 41 -0.79 -1.08 -21.61
CA VAL A 41 -1.68 -2.24 -21.78
C VAL A 41 -1.31 -3.32 -20.76
N ARG A 42 -2.29 -3.74 -19.96
CA ARG A 42 -2.13 -4.75 -18.91
C ARG A 42 -3.01 -5.96 -19.23
N PRO A 43 -2.56 -7.19 -18.93
CA PRO A 43 -3.45 -8.36 -18.91
C PRO A 43 -4.69 -8.11 -18.03
N PRO A 44 -5.88 -8.64 -18.36
CA PRO A 44 -7.12 -8.32 -17.65
C PRO A 44 -7.06 -8.56 -16.13
N ASP A 45 -6.40 -9.61 -15.70
CA ASP A 45 -6.20 -9.94 -14.28
C ASP A 45 -5.29 -8.92 -13.57
N ILE A 46 -4.24 -8.45 -14.24
CA ILE A 46 -3.33 -7.42 -13.73
C ILE A 46 -3.99 -6.04 -13.76
N ALA A 47 -4.81 -5.74 -14.76
CA ALA A 47 -5.56 -4.50 -14.87
C ALA A 47 -6.48 -4.32 -13.66
N GLN A 48 -7.34 -5.32 -13.38
CA GLN A 48 -8.25 -5.26 -12.23
C GLN A 48 -7.49 -5.11 -10.91
N ARG A 49 -6.45 -5.93 -10.69
CA ARG A 49 -5.62 -5.83 -9.48
C ARG A 49 -4.94 -4.47 -9.32
N SER A 50 -4.53 -3.85 -10.43
CA SER A 50 -3.91 -2.53 -10.41
C SER A 50 -4.93 -1.43 -10.10
N GLU A 51 -6.15 -1.52 -10.63
CA GLU A 51 -7.26 -0.61 -10.29
C GLU A 51 -7.64 -0.70 -8.82
N ASP A 52 -7.78 -1.92 -8.31
CA ASP A 52 -8.13 -2.15 -6.90
C ASP A 52 -7.02 -1.65 -5.98
N TYR A 53 -5.75 -1.88 -6.36
CA TYR A 53 -4.61 -1.37 -5.61
C TYR A 53 -4.54 0.17 -5.60
N VAL A 54 -4.78 0.84 -6.73
CA VAL A 54 -4.76 2.31 -6.76
C VAL A 54 -5.87 2.89 -5.88
N LYS A 55 -7.08 2.31 -5.89
CA LYS A 55 -8.15 2.74 -4.98
C LYS A 55 -7.74 2.56 -3.51
N LEU A 56 -7.18 1.39 -3.18
CA LEU A 56 -6.70 1.08 -1.84
C LEU A 56 -5.57 2.01 -1.40
N ASP A 57 -4.64 2.35 -2.28
CA ASP A 57 -3.50 3.22 -2.00
C ASP A 57 -3.96 4.62 -1.55
N HIS A 58 -4.92 5.20 -2.27
CA HIS A 58 -5.47 6.51 -1.95
C HIS A 58 -6.27 6.48 -0.65
N GLU A 59 -7.08 5.44 -0.44
CA GLU A 59 -7.83 5.24 0.81
C GLU A 59 -6.89 5.12 2.03
N ILE A 60 -5.83 4.33 1.90
CA ILE A 60 -4.87 4.12 3.00
C ILE A 60 -4.04 5.38 3.25
N ALA A 61 -3.75 6.19 2.22
CA ALA A 61 -3.08 7.47 2.42
C ALA A 61 -3.93 8.47 3.22
N GLU A 62 -5.26 8.38 3.16
CA GLU A 62 -6.17 9.16 4.02
C GLU A 62 -6.23 8.60 5.44
N GLN A 63 -6.17 7.27 5.60
CA GLN A 63 -6.15 6.62 6.90
C GLN A 63 -4.81 6.77 7.63
N LEU A 64 -3.68 6.81 6.91
CA LEU A 64 -2.33 6.88 7.45
C LEU A 64 -1.58 8.13 6.94
N PRO A 65 -2.06 9.35 7.23
CA PRO A 65 -1.50 10.57 6.66
C PRO A 65 -0.04 10.83 7.06
N HIS A 66 0.43 10.28 8.19
CA HIS A 66 1.83 10.37 8.63
C HIS A 66 2.81 9.51 7.82
N LEU A 67 2.28 8.57 7.03
CA LEU A 67 3.06 7.70 6.13
C LEU A 67 2.95 8.12 4.65
N LYS A 68 2.02 9.03 4.32
CA LYS A 68 1.79 9.50 2.94
C LYS A 68 3.06 10.05 2.31
N GLY A 69 3.27 9.74 1.03
CA GLY A 69 4.45 10.19 0.27
C GLY A 69 5.73 9.38 0.54
N ARG A 70 5.69 8.36 1.41
CA ARG A 70 6.82 7.44 1.60
C ARG A 70 6.77 6.32 0.57
N PHE A 71 7.95 5.93 0.07
CA PHE A 71 8.07 4.81 -0.85
C PHE A 71 7.83 3.47 -0.17
N ARG A 72 7.39 2.49 -0.96
CA ARG A 72 7.13 1.13 -0.51
C ARG A 72 8.27 0.51 0.27
N TRP A 73 9.51 0.60 -0.22
CA TRP A 73 10.67 -0.02 0.44
C TRP A 73 10.93 0.59 1.83
N ASP A 74 10.68 1.88 2.00
CA ASP A 74 10.76 2.58 3.29
C ASP A 74 9.64 2.12 4.23
N LEU A 75 8.42 1.95 3.70
CA LEU A 75 7.27 1.47 4.46
C LEU A 75 7.39 -0.02 4.85
N GLU A 76 7.97 -0.85 3.99
CA GLU A 76 8.28 -2.25 4.29
C GLU A 76 9.34 -2.36 5.39
N LYS A 77 10.35 -1.49 5.37
CA LYS A 77 11.34 -1.38 6.45
C LYS A 77 10.68 -0.90 7.74
N TYR A 78 9.91 0.19 7.69
CA TYR A 78 9.17 0.71 8.84
C TYR A 78 8.26 -0.35 9.47
N PHE A 79 7.51 -1.09 8.65
CA PHE A 79 6.66 -2.18 9.10
C PHE A 79 7.48 -3.25 9.81
N ARG A 80 8.59 -3.69 9.20
CA ARG A 80 9.45 -4.75 9.74
C ARG A 80 10.08 -4.35 11.06
N ASP A 81 10.61 -3.14 11.14
CA ASP A 81 11.29 -2.62 12.33
C ASP A 81 10.31 -2.47 13.51
N ARG A 82 9.03 -2.20 13.23
CA ARG A 82 8.01 -1.97 14.26
C ARG A 82 7.19 -3.20 14.65
N TYR A 83 6.85 -4.05 13.69
CA TYR A 83 5.88 -5.14 13.87
C TYR A 83 6.44 -6.53 13.58
N GLY A 84 7.69 -6.61 13.11
CA GLY A 84 8.33 -7.86 12.71
C GLY A 84 8.11 -8.21 11.24
N PRO A 85 8.67 -9.35 10.78
CA PRO A 85 8.78 -9.66 9.35
C PRO A 85 7.49 -10.18 8.71
N TYR A 86 6.46 -10.50 9.50
CA TYR A 86 5.26 -11.17 9.01
C TYR A 86 4.13 -10.19 8.72
N LEU A 87 3.69 -10.16 7.47
CA LEU A 87 2.48 -9.46 7.08
C LEU A 87 1.23 -10.13 7.70
N PRO A 88 0.14 -9.38 7.93
CA PRO A 88 -1.11 -9.93 8.42
C PRO A 88 -1.61 -11.10 7.56
N ARG A 89 -2.20 -12.10 8.22
CA ARG A 89 -2.99 -13.13 7.54
C ARG A 89 -4.32 -12.53 7.11
N ASP A 90 -4.86 -13.03 6.00
CA ASP A 90 -6.21 -12.65 5.54
C ASP A 90 -7.27 -13.06 6.58
#